data_AF-A0AA40G5F5-F1
#
_entry.id   AF-A0AA40G5F5-F1
#
_cell.length_a   1.000
_cell.length_b   1.000
_cell.length_c   1.000
_cell.angle_alpha   90.00
_cell.angle_beta   90.00
_cell.angle_gamma   90.00
#
_symmetry.space_group_name_H-M   'P 1'
#
loop_
_entity.id
_entity.type
_entity.pdbx_description
1 polymer ?
#
loop_
_entity_poly.entity_id
_entity_poly.type
_entity_poly.pdbx_seq_one_letter_code
_entity_poly.pdbx_strand_id
1 'polypeptide(L)'
;MQKSDTNIEKSRTTDYEKHVNLSIQWNRWLLKPMGLWPCSNSISRFRQYMYRLINIVCYSLISFLFIPCSLFVVFEIEDTYDKLKQFGPLIFCVMAFVKYYFLIVHKSDINECVERIKRDWKNTTNDRDREIMIMNANFGRKLVIVCTFFMYSGFAFYYIAIPISVGKIATENENTTFIPLVFPFSRYVADTRHSPTNEIVFSIQLMAGYLMHGITSAACSLAAAFAVHTCGQMQVMMNWLKHLIDGRSDMSERLDDRIADIVRQHVRILKCVKNVCYTLL
;
A
#
# COMPACT_ATOMS: atom_id res chain seq x y z
N MET A 1 8.74 -39.97 22.78
CA MET A 1 9.44 -39.33 21.64
C MET A 1 8.47 -38.52 20.78
N GLN A 2 7.42 -39.13 20.22
CA GLN A 2 6.49 -38.49 19.27
C GLN A 2 5.79 -37.19 19.73
N LYS A 3 5.52 -37.03 21.03
CA LYS A 3 4.90 -35.81 21.63
C LYS A 3 5.88 -34.63 21.77
N SER A 4 7.19 -34.90 21.82
CA SER A 4 8.24 -33.87 21.87
C SER A 4 8.45 -33.26 20.49
N ASP A 5 8.52 -34.11 19.46
CA ASP A 5 8.74 -33.68 18.08
C ASP A 5 7.56 -32.84 17.56
N THR A 6 6.32 -33.21 17.91
CA THR A 6 5.12 -32.40 17.58
C THR A 6 5.12 -31.03 18.25
N ASN A 7 5.63 -30.92 19.49
CA ASN A 7 5.70 -29.65 20.20
C ASN A 7 6.79 -28.72 19.64
N ILE A 8 7.93 -29.28 19.22
CA ILE A 8 9.02 -28.54 18.58
C ILE A 8 8.59 -28.02 17.20
N GLU A 9 7.92 -28.87 16.41
CA GLU A 9 7.41 -28.48 15.09
C GLU A 9 6.32 -27.40 15.19
N LYS A 10 5.41 -27.52 16.16
CA LYS A 10 4.39 -26.51 16.43
C LYS A 10 5.01 -25.18 16.90
N SER A 11 6.03 -25.22 17.75
CA SER A 11 6.78 -24.03 18.21
C SER A 11 7.46 -23.30 17.05
N ARG A 12 8.19 -24.02 16.19
CA ARG A 12 8.85 -23.45 15.00
C ARG A 12 7.86 -22.86 14.00
N THR A 13 6.72 -23.52 13.80
CA THR A 13 5.65 -23.03 12.91
C THR A 13 5.06 -21.72 13.43
N THR A 14 4.81 -21.64 14.73
CA THR A 14 4.27 -20.44 15.40
C THR A 14 5.23 -19.27 15.31
N ASP A 15 6.53 -19.52 15.49
CA ASP A 15 7.57 -18.49 15.44
C ASP A 15 7.78 -17.95 14.01
N TYR A 16 7.76 -18.84 13.01
CA TYR A 16 7.76 -18.48 11.59
C TYR A 16 6.59 -17.55 11.21
N GLU A 17 5.36 -17.91 11.59
CA GLU A 17 4.18 -17.10 11.27
C GLU A 17 4.24 -15.71 11.91
N LYS A 18 4.76 -15.63 13.14
CA LYS A 18 4.99 -14.37 13.85
C LYS A 18 5.94 -13.46 13.06
N HIS A 19 7.04 -13.99 12.54
CA HIS A 19 8.01 -13.22 11.76
C HIS A 19 7.50 -12.79 10.38
N VAL A 20 6.73 -13.65 9.71
CA VAL A 20 6.04 -13.26 8.48
C VAL A 20 5.07 -12.12 8.78
N ASN A 21 4.23 -12.25 9.80
CA ASN A 21 3.29 -11.20 10.17
C ASN A 21 4.01 -9.89 10.54
N LEU A 22 5.16 -9.96 11.23
CA LEU A 22 5.98 -8.78 11.52
C LEU A 22 6.32 -7.97 10.25
N SER A 23 6.59 -8.66 9.14
CA SER A 23 7.03 -8.04 7.89
C SER A 23 5.89 -7.50 7.03
N ILE A 24 4.73 -8.18 6.99
CA ILE A 24 3.68 -7.89 5.99
C ILE A 24 2.27 -7.64 6.57
N GLN A 25 2.07 -7.64 7.89
CA GLN A 25 0.74 -7.47 8.50
C GLN A 25 0.08 -6.13 8.10
N TRP A 26 0.80 -5.02 8.19
CA TRP A 26 0.26 -3.71 7.85
C TRP A 26 -0.11 -3.57 6.38
N ASN A 27 0.76 -4.06 5.49
CA ASN A 27 0.46 -4.14 4.06
C ASN A 27 -0.82 -4.93 3.80
N ARG A 28 -0.98 -6.07 4.49
CA ARG A 28 -2.20 -6.88 4.41
C ARG A 28 -3.44 -6.12 4.86
N TRP A 29 -3.36 -5.37 5.95
CA TRP A 29 -4.48 -4.59 6.46
C TRP A 29 -4.89 -3.46 5.52
N LEU A 30 -3.94 -2.83 4.81
CA LEU A 30 -4.24 -1.78 3.83
C LEU A 30 -4.83 -2.35 2.52
N LEU A 31 -4.27 -3.43 2.00
CA LEU A 31 -4.63 -3.96 0.67
C LEU A 31 -5.87 -4.86 0.69
N LYS A 32 -6.17 -5.53 1.80
CA LYS A 32 -7.26 -6.51 1.88
C LYS A 32 -8.65 -5.87 1.72
N PRO A 33 -8.98 -4.73 2.37
CA PRO A 33 -10.26 -4.03 2.16
C PRO A 33 -10.47 -3.58 0.71
N MET A 34 -9.40 -3.21 0.01
CA MET A 34 -9.43 -2.76 -1.39
C MET A 34 -9.48 -3.91 -2.40
N GLY A 35 -9.52 -5.17 -1.94
CA GLY A 35 -9.49 -6.34 -2.83
C GLY A 35 -8.12 -6.61 -3.50
N LEU A 36 -7.08 -5.89 -3.09
CA LEU A 36 -5.76 -5.93 -3.71
C LEU A 36 -4.84 -6.98 -3.10
N TRP A 37 -5.10 -7.42 -1.86
CA TRP A 37 -4.22 -8.39 -1.20
C TRP A 37 -4.09 -9.69 -2.02
N PRO A 38 -2.86 -10.17 -2.28
CA PRO A 38 -2.65 -11.43 -2.99
C PRO A 38 -3.25 -12.59 -2.20
N CYS A 39 -4.16 -13.31 -2.84
CA CYS A 39 -4.88 -14.44 -2.25
C CYS A 39 -4.42 -15.72 -2.95
N SER A 40 -4.48 -16.86 -2.24
CA SER A 40 -4.05 -18.15 -2.78
C SER A 40 -4.84 -18.54 -4.03
N ASN A 41 -4.24 -19.39 -4.87
CA ASN A 41 -4.71 -19.77 -6.20
C ASN A 41 -6.09 -20.49 -6.25
N SER A 42 -6.71 -20.79 -5.11
CA SER A 42 -8.01 -21.47 -4.99
C SER A 42 -9.15 -20.53 -4.57
N ILE A 43 -9.31 -19.40 -5.28
CA ILE A 43 -10.38 -18.45 -4.99
C ILE A 43 -11.70 -18.96 -5.59
N SER A 44 -12.76 -19.04 -4.77
CA SER A 44 -14.13 -19.33 -5.25
C SER A 44 -14.59 -18.28 -6.27
N ARG A 45 -15.36 -18.70 -7.29
CA ARG A 45 -15.98 -17.82 -8.29
C ARG A 45 -16.68 -16.61 -7.64
N PHE A 46 -17.39 -16.82 -6.53
CA PHE A 46 -18.06 -15.74 -5.78
C PHE A 46 -17.10 -14.64 -5.33
N ARG A 47 -15.94 -15.02 -4.78
CA ARG A 47 -14.94 -14.08 -4.28
C ARG A 47 -14.26 -13.31 -5.42
N GLN A 48 -14.13 -13.91 -6.61
CA GLN A 48 -13.66 -13.21 -7.81
C GLN A 48 -14.67 -12.15 -8.29
N TYR A 49 -15.97 -12.44 -8.25
CA TYR A 49 -17.01 -11.43 -8.53
C TYR A 49 -16.97 -10.28 -7.54
N MET A 50 -16.83 -10.59 -6.23
CA MET A 50 -16.70 -9.55 -5.20
C MET A 50 -15.50 -8.64 -5.42
N TYR A 51 -14.33 -9.17 -5.79
CA TYR A 51 -13.17 -8.33 -6.10
C TYR A 51 -13.37 -7.44 -7.32
N ARG A 52 -14.06 -7.94 -8.36
CA ARG A 52 -14.42 -7.11 -9.51
C ARG A 52 -15.37 -5.99 -9.12
N LEU A 53 -16.38 -6.27 -8.29
CA LEU A 53 -17.30 -5.25 -7.79
C LEU A 53 -16.57 -4.18 -6.96
N ILE A 54 -15.67 -4.58 -6.06
CA ILE A 54 -14.84 -3.66 -5.28
C ILE A 54 -14.03 -2.75 -6.20
N ASN A 55 -13.38 -3.31 -7.22
CA ASN A 55 -12.59 -2.51 -8.17
C ASN A 55 -13.46 -1.50 -8.93
N ILE A 56 -14.65 -1.91 -9.39
CA ILE A 56 -15.61 -1.00 -10.06
C ILE A 56 -15.99 0.15 -9.12
N VAL A 57 -16.35 -0.16 -7.86
CA VAL A 57 -16.70 0.86 -6.86
C VAL A 57 -15.53 1.82 -6.61
N CYS A 58 -14.30 1.30 -6.47
CA CYS A 58 -13.11 2.12 -6.29
C CYS A 58 -12.87 3.08 -7.46
N TYR A 59 -12.94 2.59 -8.71
CA TYR A 59 -12.79 3.45 -9.89
C TYR A 59 -13.91 4.48 -10.02
N SER A 60 -15.15 4.10 -9.71
CA SER A 60 -16.29 5.02 -9.71
C SER A 60 -16.12 6.13 -8.68
N LEU A 61 -15.64 5.82 -7.47
CA LEU A 61 -15.38 6.83 -6.43
C LEU A 61 -14.29 7.82 -6.85
N ILE A 62 -13.19 7.35 -7.43
CA ILE A 62 -12.12 8.25 -7.93
C ILE A 62 -12.64 9.11 -9.09
N SER A 63 -13.41 8.53 -10.01
CA SER A 63 -13.97 9.25 -11.16
C SER A 63 -15.00 10.30 -10.72
N PHE A 64 -15.78 10.01 -9.67
CA PHE A 64 -16.74 10.95 -9.08
C PHE A 64 -16.06 12.19 -8.49
N LEU A 65 -14.80 12.09 -8.03
CA LEU A 65 -14.02 13.26 -7.66
C LEU A 65 -13.44 13.99 -8.88
N PHE A 66 -12.87 13.22 -9.80
CA PHE A 66 -12.08 13.77 -10.90
C PHE A 66 -12.93 14.52 -11.94
N ILE A 67 -14.05 13.93 -12.37
CA ILE A 67 -14.87 14.46 -13.47
C ILE A 67 -15.50 15.81 -13.08
N PRO A 68 -16.23 15.95 -11.96
CA PRO A 68 -16.87 17.21 -11.60
C PRO A 68 -15.86 18.31 -11.28
N CYS A 69 -14.73 17.96 -10.66
CA CYS A 69 -13.65 18.90 -10.38
C CYS A 69 -13.00 19.42 -11.68
N SER A 70 -12.76 18.53 -12.64
CA SER A 70 -12.20 18.91 -13.95
C SER A 70 -13.17 19.80 -14.73
N LEU A 71 -14.47 19.47 -14.75
CA LEU A 71 -15.49 20.32 -15.36
C LEU A 71 -15.54 21.71 -14.72
N PHE A 72 -15.45 21.79 -13.40
CA PHE A 72 -15.41 23.05 -12.67
C PHE A 72 -14.20 23.91 -13.08
N VAL A 73 -13.00 23.32 -13.12
CA VAL A 73 -11.77 24.00 -13.51
C VAL A 73 -11.81 24.52 -14.96
N VAL A 74 -12.41 23.74 -15.87
CA VAL A 74 -12.48 24.10 -17.30
C VAL A 74 -13.56 25.14 -17.58
N PHE A 75 -14.75 25.00 -17.00
CA PHE A 75 -15.93 25.75 -17.41
C PHE A 75 -16.41 26.81 -16.41
N GLU A 76 -16.00 26.75 -15.15
CA GLU A 76 -16.51 27.64 -14.09
C GLU A 76 -15.45 28.56 -13.48
N ILE A 77 -14.18 28.17 -13.50
CA ILE A 77 -13.10 29.07 -13.09
C ILE A 77 -12.70 29.93 -14.29
N GLU A 78 -12.69 31.24 -14.12
CA GLU A 78 -12.15 32.19 -15.11
C GLU A 78 -10.71 32.56 -14.78
N ASP A 79 -10.42 32.82 -13.51
CA ASP A 79 -9.11 33.21 -13.02
C ASP A 79 -8.04 32.11 -13.15
N THR A 80 -6.87 32.47 -13.66
CA THR A 80 -5.80 31.50 -13.93
C THR A 80 -5.13 31.00 -12.65
N TYR A 81 -5.04 31.83 -11.61
CA TYR A 81 -4.46 31.46 -10.33
C TYR A 81 -5.36 30.47 -9.58
N ASP A 82 -6.67 30.69 -9.60
CA ASP A 82 -7.63 29.75 -9.01
C ASP A 82 -7.67 28.41 -9.75
N LYS A 83 -7.48 28.40 -11.09
CA LYS A 83 -7.25 27.16 -11.85
C LYS A 83 -5.99 26.46 -11.39
N LEU A 84 -4.89 27.21 -11.24
CA LEU A 84 -3.60 26.66 -10.84
C LEU A 84 -3.68 25.94 -9.48
N LYS A 85 -4.44 26.51 -8.53
CA LYS A 85 -4.66 25.92 -7.21
C LYS A 85 -5.33 24.52 -7.27
N GLN A 86 -6.16 24.25 -8.28
CA GLN A 86 -6.86 22.98 -8.43
C GLN A 86 -6.03 21.87 -9.10
N PHE A 87 -4.85 22.19 -9.66
CA PHE A 87 -3.97 21.17 -10.23
C PHE A 87 -3.47 20.18 -9.18
N GLY A 88 -3.20 20.62 -7.95
CA GLY A 88 -2.76 19.74 -6.87
C GLY A 88 -3.75 18.59 -6.62
N PRO A 89 -5.01 18.90 -6.28
CA PRO A 89 -6.07 17.90 -6.12
C PRO A 89 -6.28 17.01 -7.37
N LEU A 90 -6.28 17.58 -8.58
CA LEU A 90 -6.47 16.81 -9.82
C LEU A 90 -5.31 15.84 -10.08
N ILE A 91 -4.06 16.29 -9.93
CA ILE A 91 -2.87 15.43 -10.06
C ILE A 91 -2.92 14.33 -9.01
N PHE A 92 -3.36 14.62 -7.78
CA PHE A 92 -3.55 13.60 -6.75
C PHE A 92 -4.57 12.53 -7.16
N CYS A 93 -5.71 12.91 -7.74
CA CYS A 93 -6.69 11.95 -8.28
C CYS A 93 -6.08 11.07 -9.38
N VAL A 94 -5.36 11.67 -10.33
CA VAL A 94 -4.70 10.93 -11.43
C VAL A 94 -3.67 9.96 -10.86
N MET A 95 -2.83 10.41 -9.91
CA MET A 95 -1.87 9.53 -9.25
C MET A 95 -2.54 8.38 -8.49
N ALA A 96 -3.64 8.63 -7.79
CA ALA A 96 -4.39 7.57 -7.10
C ALA A 96 -4.97 6.55 -8.09
N PHE A 97 -5.53 7.01 -9.21
CA PHE A 97 -6.02 6.15 -10.29
C PHE A 97 -4.91 5.26 -10.86
N VAL A 98 -3.77 5.88 -11.21
CA VAL A 98 -2.60 5.19 -11.77
C VAL A 98 -2.04 4.17 -10.77
N LYS A 99 -1.82 4.57 -9.51
CA LYS A 99 -1.35 3.66 -8.45
C LYS A 99 -2.29 2.47 -8.26
N TYR A 100 -3.61 2.71 -8.25
CA TYR A 100 -4.59 1.63 -8.12
C TYR A 100 -4.52 0.66 -9.29
N TYR A 101 -4.41 1.18 -10.51
CA TYR A 101 -4.23 0.37 -11.72
C TYR A 101 -2.96 -0.50 -11.65
N PHE A 102 -1.81 0.07 -11.29
CA PHE A 102 -0.56 -0.69 -11.15
C PHE A 102 -0.67 -1.79 -10.09
N LEU A 103 -1.30 -1.51 -8.93
CA LEU A 103 -1.55 -2.52 -7.89
C LEU A 103 -2.42 -3.69 -8.38
N ILE A 104 -3.34 -3.45 -9.32
CA ILE A 104 -4.17 -4.50 -9.93
C ILE A 104 -3.38 -5.31 -10.95
N VAL A 105 -2.72 -4.63 -11.89
CA VAL A 105 -2.00 -5.28 -13.00
C VAL A 105 -0.86 -6.15 -12.48
N HIS A 106 -0.08 -5.64 -11.54
CA HIS A 106 1.09 -6.34 -11.00
C HIS A 106 0.78 -7.14 -9.74
N LYS A 107 -0.48 -7.52 -9.52
CA LYS A 107 -0.88 -8.33 -8.37
C LYS A 107 -0.13 -9.67 -8.30
N SER A 108 0.23 -10.25 -9.45
CA SER A 108 1.08 -11.45 -9.53
C SER A 108 2.48 -11.20 -8.98
N ASP A 109 3.08 -10.07 -9.33
CA ASP A 109 4.45 -9.72 -8.95
C ASP A 109 4.51 -9.41 -7.46
N ILE A 110 3.50 -8.69 -6.94
CA ILE A 110 3.32 -8.47 -5.50
C ILE A 110 3.18 -9.80 -4.76
N ASN A 111 2.40 -10.74 -5.29
CA ASN A 111 2.26 -12.08 -4.70
C ASN A 111 3.61 -12.82 -4.68
N GLU A 112 4.36 -12.78 -5.79
CA GLU A 112 5.69 -13.40 -5.86
C GLU A 112 6.63 -12.81 -4.79
N CYS A 113 6.64 -11.49 -4.62
CA CYS A 113 7.42 -10.82 -3.57
C CYS A 113 6.99 -11.24 -2.15
N VAL A 114 5.68 -11.34 -1.89
CA VAL A 114 5.16 -11.81 -0.60
C VAL A 114 5.54 -13.26 -0.32
N GLU A 115 5.44 -14.15 -1.32
CA GLU A 115 5.86 -15.55 -1.18
C GLU A 115 7.37 -15.69 -1.02
N ARG A 116 8.17 -14.80 -1.61
CA ARG A 116 9.62 -14.72 -1.35
C ARG A 116 9.91 -14.38 0.10
N ILE A 117 9.28 -13.34 0.65
CA ILE A 117 9.43 -12.98 2.07
C ILE A 117 9.13 -14.17 2.97
N LYS A 118 8.01 -14.87 2.71
CA LYS A 118 7.63 -16.08 3.45
C LYS A 118 8.71 -17.17 3.34
N ARG A 119 9.18 -17.45 2.13
CA ARG A 119 10.22 -18.47 1.92
C ARG A 119 11.53 -18.11 2.60
N ASP A 120 11.93 -16.84 2.57
CA ASP A 120 13.14 -16.38 3.24
C ASP A 120 13.00 -16.59 4.75
N TRP A 121 11.88 -16.19 5.37
CA TRP A 121 11.63 -16.46 6.80
C TRP A 121 11.61 -17.95 7.15
N LYS A 122 11.09 -18.80 6.26
CA LYS A 122 11.05 -20.24 6.48
C LYS A 122 12.43 -20.88 6.41
N ASN A 123 13.30 -20.38 5.53
CA ASN A 123 14.60 -20.98 5.24
C ASN A 123 15.74 -20.43 6.13
N THR A 124 15.50 -19.35 6.88
CA THR A 124 16.52 -18.79 7.79
C THR A 124 16.68 -19.66 9.04
N THR A 125 17.76 -20.44 9.06
CA THR A 125 18.16 -21.33 10.16
C THR A 125 19.20 -20.69 11.07
N ASN A 126 20.07 -19.84 10.54
CA ASN A 126 21.12 -19.18 11.31
C ASN A 126 20.57 -18.03 12.18
N ASP A 127 20.94 -18.01 13.46
CA ASP A 127 20.48 -17.00 14.41
C ASP A 127 20.90 -15.58 14.04
N ARG A 128 22.11 -15.39 13.51
CA ARG A 128 22.60 -14.06 13.12
C ARG A 128 21.85 -13.53 11.90
N ASP A 129 21.57 -14.39 10.92
CA ASP A 129 20.77 -14.01 9.75
C ASP A 129 19.32 -13.69 10.16
N ARG A 130 18.76 -14.46 11.10
CA ARG A 130 17.44 -14.21 11.67
C ARG A 130 17.38 -12.86 12.39
N GLU A 131 18.39 -12.53 13.21
CA GLU A 131 18.48 -11.26 13.90
C GLU A 131 18.50 -10.08 12.92
N ILE A 132 19.32 -10.18 11.86
CA ILE A 132 19.36 -9.20 10.77
C ILE A 132 17.97 -9.02 10.14
N MET A 133 17.28 -10.12 9.83
CA MET A 133 15.93 -10.06 9.25
C MET A 133 14.91 -9.44 10.20
N ILE A 134 14.95 -9.75 11.50
CA ILE A 134 14.05 -9.18 12.51
C ILE A 134 14.27 -7.67 12.65
N MET A 135 15.53 -7.24 12.69
CA MET A 135 15.89 -5.82 12.77
C MET A 135 15.32 -5.05 11.57
N ASN A 136 15.55 -5.55 10.35
CA ASN A 136 15.04 -4.94 9.14
C ASN A 136 13.50 -4.97 9.08
N ALA A 137 12.85 -6.08 9.46
CA ALA A 137 11.39 -6.16 9.49
C ALA A 137 10.76 -5.17 10.49
N ASN A 138 11.38 -4.99 11.66
CA ASN A 138 10.96 -3.97 12.63
C ASN A 138 11.11 -2.55 12.06
N PHE A 139 12.22 -2.27 11.39
CA PHE A 139 12.43 -0.98 10.74
C PHE A 139 11.40 -0.72 9.63
N GLY A 140 11.17 -1.70 8.76
CA GLY A 140 10.15 -1.63 7.70
C GLY A 140 8.75 -1.42 8.27
N ARG A 141 8.38 -2.12 9.34
CA ARG A 141 7.10 -1.93 10.04
C ARG A 141 6.95 -0.49 10.55
N LYS A 142 7.99 0.09 11.15
CA LYS A 142 7.96 1.49 11.61
C LYS A 142 7.77 2.45 10.43
N LEU A 143 8.50 2.25 9.33
CA LEU A 143 8.33 3.06 8.11
C LEU A 143 6.90 2.99 7.55
N VAL A 144 6.31 1.80 7.50
CA VAL A 144 4.92 1.63 7.03
C VAL A 144 3.94 2.38 7.94
N ILE A 145 4.09 2.28 9.26
CA ILE A 145 3.23 2.99 10.23
C ILE A 145 3.36 4.50 10.05
N VAL A 146 4.60 5.01 9.97
CA VAL A 146 4.87 6.44 9.78
C VAL A 146 4.29 6.95 8.46
N CYS A 147 4.51 6.23 7.36
CA CYS A 147 3.95 6.58 6.04
C CYS A 147 2.42 6.62 6.07
N THR A 148 1.80 5.60 6.67
CA THR A 148 0.33 5.52 6.80
C THR A 148 -0.21 6.67 7.64
N PHE A 149 0.46 6.98 8.76
CA PHE A 149 0.07 8.08 9.65
C PHE A 149 0.10 9.42 8.91
N PHE A 150 1.20 9.75 8.22
CA PHE A 150 1.32 10.99 7.47
C PHE A 150 0.30 11.11 6.33
N MET A 151 -0.01 10.00 5.64
CA MET A 151 -1.05 10.00 4.60
C MET A 151 -2.43 10.29 5.20
N TYR A 152 -2.82 9.59 6.27
CA TYR A 152 -4.12 9.81 6.88
C TYR A 152 -4.24 11.11 7.68
N SER A 153 -3.13 11.69 8.16
CA SER A 153 -3.16 13.05 8.73
C SER A 153 -3.47 14.09 7.65
N GLY A 154 -2.94 13.92 6.43
CA GLY A 154 -3.31 14.74 5.28
C GLY A 154 -4.80 14.64 4.98
N PHE A 155 -5.34 13.42 4.95
CA PHE A 155 -6.79 13.20 4.80
C PHE A 155 -7.59 13.94 5.89
N ALA A 156 -7.26 13.73 7.16
CA ALA A 156 -7.98 14.36 8.27
C ALA A 156 -7.91 15.90 8.18
N PHE A 157 -6.76 16.45 7.79
CA PHE A 157 -6.59 17.89 7.63
C PHE A 157 -7.50 18.44 6.52
N TYR A 158 -7.42 17.88 5.30
CA TYR A 158 -8.16 18.40 4.15
C TYR A 158 -9.67 18.11 4.20
N TYR A 159 -10.08 16.94 4.68
CA TYR A 159 -11.47 16.48 4.64
C TYR A 159 -12.26 16.70 5.92
N ILE A 160 -11.60 16.99 7.04
CA ILE A 160 -12.28 17.16 8.33
C ILE A 160 -11.94 18.52 8.92
N ALA A 161 -10.67 18.83 9.12
CA ALA A 161 -10.27 20.07 9.80
C ALA A 161 -10.67 21.32 9.01
N ILE A 162 -10.34 21.40 7.72
CA ILE A 162 -10.68 22.57 6.89
C ILE A 162 -12.20 22.81 6.83
N PRO A 163 -13.05 21.83 6.48
CA PRO A 163 -14.50 22.05 6.45
C PRO A 163 -15.09 22.49 7.79
N ILE A 164 -14.60 21.94 8.91
CA ILE A 164 -15.04 22.34 10.25
C ILE A 164 -14.61 23.78 10.57
N SER A 165 -13.36 24.15 10.23
CA SER A 165 -12.83 25.48 10.51
C SER A 165 -13.49 26.58 9.68
N VAL A 166 -13.84 26.29 8.42
CA VAL A 166 -14.56 27.24 7.55
C VAL A 166 -16.03 27.37 7.97
N GLY A 167 -16.62 26.31 8.54
CA GLY A 167 -18.04 26.27 8.87
C GLY A 167 -18.93 26.19 7.63
N LYS A 168 -20.24 26.34 7.81
CA LYS A 168 -21.17 26.39 6.67
C LYS A 168 -21.15 27.78 6.02
N ILE A 169 -21.14 27.82 4.70
CA ILE A 169 -21.17 29.06 3.92
C ILE A 169 -22.63 29.42 3.63
N ALA A 170 -23.02 30.67 3.89
CA ALA A 170 -24.35 31.19 3.55
C ALA A 170 -24.41 31.59 2.08
N THR A 171 -25.52 31.28 1.41
CA THR A 171 -25.77 31.74 0.04
C THR A 171 -26.21 33.20 0.05
N GLU A 172 -25.61 34.08 -0.76
CA GLU A 172 -25.93 35.53 -0.75
C GLU A 172 -27.40 35.86 -1.05
N ASN A 173 -28.12 34.95 -1.72
CA ASN A 173 -29.51 35.17 -2.17
C ASN A 173 -30.55 34.28 -1.45
N GLU A 174 -30.14 33.38 -0.55
CA GLU A 174 -31.04 32.46 0.15
C GLU A 174 -30.58 32.24 1.60
N ASN A 175 -31.51 32.12 2.56
CA ASN A 175 -31.22 31.78 3.96
C ASN A 175 -30.79 30.29 4.12
N THR A 176 -30.06 29.75 3.15
CA THR A 176 -29.57 28.38 3.08
C THR A 176 -28.05 28.38 3.28
N THR A 177 -27.56 27.37 4.00
CA THR A 177 -26.13 27.22 4.31
C THR A 177 -25.64 25.85 3.87
N PHE A 178 -24.45 25.78 3.27
CA PHE A 178 -23.89 24.53 2.73
C PHE A 178 -22.48 24.24 3.27
N ILE A 179 -22.11 22.96 3.30
CA ILE A 179 -20.78 22.49 3.72
C ILE A 179 -19.80 22.71 2.56
N PRO A 180 -18.65 23.35 2.80
CA PRO A 180 -17.63 23.53 1.77
C PRO A 180 -17.07 22.16 1.34
N LEU A 181 -17.06 21.93 0.03
CA LEU A 181 -16.52 20.70 -0.56
C LEU A 181 -15.01 20.82 -0.72
N VAL A 182 -14.30 19.72 -0.47
CA VAL A 182 -12.82 19.66 -0.62
C VAL A 182 -12.43 19.70 -2.09
N PHE A 183 -13.18 18.96 -2.91
CA PHE A 183 -13.07 19.03 -4.36
C PHE A 183 -14.22 19.89 -4.90
N PRO A 184 -13.94 20.93 -5.70
CA PRO A 184 -14.98 21.66 -6.39
C PRO A 184 -15.88 20.71 -7.18
N PHE A 185 -17.18 20.95 -7.14
CA PHE A 185 -18.16 20.12 -7.80
C PHE A 185 -18.94 20.98 -8.78
N SER A 186 -18.79 20.69 -10.07
CA SER A 186 -19.38 21.49 -11.12
C SER A 186 -20.92 21.47 -11.09
N ARG A 187 -21.52 22.65 -11.28
CA ARG A 187 -22.98 22.81 -11.39
C ARG A 187 -23.58 22.09 -12.60
N TYR A 188 -22.76 21.76 -13.61
CA TYR A 188 -23.18 20.94 -14.76
C TYR A 188 -23.48 19.49 -14.37
N VAL A 189 -22.98 19.01 -13.23
CA VAL A 189 -23.25 17.67 -12.72
C VAL A 189 -24.39 17.70 -11.71
N ALA A 190 -24.27 18.54 -10.68
CA ALA A 190 -25.34 18.79 -9.71
C ALA A 190 -25.09 20.11 -8.98
N ASP A 191 -26.15 20.79 -8.57
CA ASP A 191 -26.04 21.96 -7.69
C ASP A 191 -25.88 21.51 -6.22
N THR A 192 -24.68 21.72 -5.68
CA THR A 192 -24.32 21.32 -4.31
C THR A 192 -24.54 22.43 -3.28
N ARG A 193 -25.24 23.52 -3.61
CA ARG A 193 -25.56 24.61 -2.68
C ARG A 193 -26.80 24.33 -1.84
N HIS A 194 -27.61 23.35 -2.23
CA HIS A 194 -28.86 23.00 -1.57
C HIS A 194 -28.79 21.64 -0.88
N SER A 195 -29.53 21.52 0.23
CA SER A 195 -29.76 20.26 0.93
C SER A 195 -30.86 19.46 0.20
N PRO A 196 -30.77 18.11 0.08
CA PRO A 196 -29.76 17.22 0.68
C PRO A 196 -28.53 16.95 -0.21
N THR A 197 -28.43 17.57 -1.38
CA THR A 197 -27.38 17.29 -2.37
C THR A 197 -25.99 17.56 -1.81
N ASN A 198 -25.82 18.67 -1.08
CA ASN A 198 -24.55 19.04 -0.48
C ASN A 198 -24.00 17.95 0.48
N GLU A 199 -24.84 17.48 1.40
CA GLU A 199 -24.44 16.50 2.41
C GLU A 199 -24.11 15.14 1.78
N ILE A 200 -24.88 14.74 0.75
CA ILE A 200 -24.63 13.50 0.00
C ILE A 200 -23.29 13.58 -0.75
N VAL A 201 -23.05 14.66 -1.49
CA VAL A 201 -21.80 14.83 -2.24
C VAL A 201 -20.61 14.90 -1.30
N PHE A 202 -20.70 15.68 -0.22
CA PHE A 202 -19.65 15.73 0.81
C PHE A 202 -19.32 14.34 1.37
N SER A 203 -20.34 13.55 1.70
CA SER A 203 -20.15 12.18 2.21
C SER A 203 -19.44 11.26 1.21
N ILE A 204 -19.82 11.33 -0.08
CA ILE A 204 -19.16 10.55 -1.13
C ILE A 204 -17.72 11.03 -1.32
N GLN A 205 -17.47 12.35 -1.30
CA GLN A 205 -16.12 12.89 -1.41
C GLN A 205 -15.23 12.43 -0.25
N LEU A 206 -15.77 12.36 0.97
CA LEU A 206 -15.06 11.85 2.14
C LEU A 206 -14.67 10.37 1.97
N MET A 207 -15.58 9.54 1.47
CA MET A 207 -15.30 8.12 1.18
C MET A 207 -14.24 7.97 0.07
N ALA A 208 -14.36 8.74 -1.01
CA ALA A 208 -13.40 8.72 -2.10
C ALA A 208 -12.02 9.25 -1.66
N GLY A 209 -11.99 10.28 -0.83
CA GLY A 209 -10.77 10.81 -0.21
C GLY A 209 -10.06 9.79 0.66
N TYR A 210 -10.80 9.10 1.53
CA TYR A 210 -10.28 8.00 2.35
C TYR A 210 -9.67 6.91 1.48
N LEU A 211 -10.37 6.52 0.42
CA LEU A 211 -9.88 5.53 -0.54
C LEU A 211 -8.57 5.97 -1.22
N MET A 212 -8.48 7.19 -1.76
CA MET A 212 -7.27 7.68 -2.45
C MET A 212 -6.05 7.71 -1.53
N HIS A 213 -6.22 8.16 -0.28
CA HIS A 213 -5.14 8.14 0.72
C HIS A 213 -4.77 6.71 1.11
N GLY A 214 -5.75 5.82 1.23
CA GLY A 214 -5.52 4.40 1.44
C GLY A 214 -4.72 3.74 0.32
N ILE A 215 -5.07 3.99 -0.95
CA ILE A 215 -4.36 3.47 -2.13
C ILE A 215 -2.91 3.95 -2.13
N THR A 216 -2.70 5.24 -1.90
CA THR A 216 -1.37 5.83 -1.85
C THR A 216 -0.54 5.24 -0.71
N SER A 217 -1.14 5.13 0.49
CA SER A 217 -0.51 4.48 1.64
C SER A 217 -0.14 3.03 1.36
N ALA A 218 -1.04 2.25 0.74
CA ALA A 218 -0.80 0.85 0.39
C ALA A 218 0.34 0.66 -0.62
N ALA A 219 0.41 1.52 -1.64
CA ALA A 219 1.49 1.48 -2.62
C ALA A 219 2.85 1.81 -1.97
N CYS A 220 2.90 2.90 -1.20
CA CYS A 220 4.13 3.33 -0.51
C CYS A 220 4.56 2.31 0.56
N SER A 221 3.61 1.72 1.29
CA SER A 221 3.91 0.73 2.32
C SER A 221 4.49 -0.56 1.73
N LEU A 222 3.98 -1.00 0.57
CA LEU A 222 4.52 -2.15 -0.15
C LEU A 222 5.94 -1.88 -0.61
N ALA A 223 6.18 -0.71 -1.22
CA ALA A 223 7.50 -0.32 -1.68
C ALA A 223 8.50 -0.29 -0.52
N ALA A 224 8.14 0.35 0.60
CA ALA A 224 8.96 0.39 1.80
C ALA A 224 9.25 -1.01 2.36
N ALA A 225 8.23 -1.86 2.50
CA ALA A 225 8.41 -3.20 3.04
C ALA A 225 9.29 -4.08 2.15
N PHE A 226 9.11 -4.03 0.83
CA PHE A 226 9.93 -4.80 -0.10
C PHE A 226 11.36 -4.26 -0.20
N ALA A 227 11.55 -2.94 -0.21
CA ALA A 227 12.88 -2.33 -0.19
C ALA A 227 13.64 -2.74 1.08
N VAL A 228 13.02 -2.60 2.25
CA VAL A 228 13.66 -2.96 3.53
C VAL A 228 13.93 -4.45 3.65
N HIS A 229 13.01 -5.32 3.21
CA HIS A 229 13.27 -6.76 3.18
C HIS A 229 14.46 -7.10 2.30
N THR A 230 14.53 -6.48 1.11
CA THR A 230 15.65 -6.64 0.17
C THR A 230 16.97 -6.18 0.80
N CYS A 231 16.99 -5.03 1.49
CA CYS A 231 18.16 -4.56 2.23
C CYS A 231 18.58 -5.58 3.31
N GLY A 232 17.62 -6.18 4.02
CA GLY A 232 17.88 -7.25 4.97
C GLY A 232 18.49 -8.50 4.32
N GLN A 233 17.97 -8.93 3.16
CA GLN A 233 18.53 -10.05 2.41
C GLN A 233 19.95 -9.77 1.90
N MET A 234 20.25 -8.52 1.55
CA MET A 234 21.61 -8.12 1.17
C MET A 234 22.58 -8.17 2.36
N GLN A 235 22.15 -7.75 3.56
CA GLN A 235 22.94 -7.89 4.78
C GLN A 235 23.18 -9.36 5.15
N VAL A 236 22.19 -10.23 4.98
CA VAL A 236 22.34 -11.69 5.13
C VAL A 236 23.38 -12.23 4.15
N MET A 237 23.28 -11.87 2.87
CA MET A 237 24.26 -12.27 1.85
C MET A 237 25.68 -11.77 2.18
N MET A 238 25.83 -10.55 2.70
CA MET A 238 27.12 -10.05 3.18
C MET A 238 27.65 -10.89 4.35
N ASN A 239 26.77 -11.34 5.26
CA ASN A 239 27.16 -12.23 6.34
C ASN A 239 27.62 -13.60 5.80
N TRP A 240 27.00 -14.08 4.72
CA TRP A 240 27.44 -15.30 4.06
C TRP A 240 28.83 -15.15 3.44
N LEU A 241 29.08 -14.03 2.77
CA LEU A 241 30.37 -13.73 2.15
C LEU A 241 31.52 -13.69 3.18
N LYS A 242 31.25 -13.17 4.39
CA LYS A 242 32.23 -13.17 5.50
C LYS A 242 32.67 -14.57 5.92
N HIS A 243 31.81 -15.57 5.76
CA HIS A 243 32.08 -16.97 6.13
C HIS A 243 32.30 -17.85 4.89
N LEU A 244 32.63 -17.24 3.74
CA LEU A 244 32.80 -17.99 2.49
C LEU A 244 33.94 -19.00 2.58
N ILE A 245 35.10 -18.57 3.09
CA ILE A 245 36.30 -19.39 3.21
C ILE A 245 36.18 -20.34 4.40
N ASP A 246 35.99 -19.79 5.60
CA ASP A 246 36.00 -20.56 6.86
C ASP A 246 34.76 -21.46 7.01
N GLY A 247 33.66 -21.12 6.34
CA GLY A 247 32.39 -21.83 6.44
C GLY A 247 31.60 -21.47 7.70
N ARG A 248 30.36 -21.94 7.71
CA ARG A 248 29.42 -21.83 8.83
C ARG A 248 28.61 -23.13 8.90
N SER A 249 28.12 -23.49 10.08
CA SER A 249 27.44 -24.77 10.33
C SER A 249 26.20 -25.03 9.46
N ASP A 250 25.55 -23.99 8.95
CA ASP A 250 24.38 -24.09 8.08
C ASP A 250 24.71 -23.87 6.59
N MET A 251 25.99 -23.85 6.22
CA MET A 251 26.46 -23.79 4.84
C MET A 251 27.02 -25.13 4.35
N SER A 252 27.11 -25.31 3.03
CA SER A 252 27.80 -26.47 2.45
C SER A 252 29.27 -26.52 2.91
N GLU A 253 29.84 -27.71 3.03
CA GLU A 253 31.28 -27.88 3.29
C GLU A 253 32.12 -27.47 2.07
N ARG A 254 31.56 -27.55 0.86
CA ARG A 254 32.27 -27.26 -0.38
C ARG A 254 32.23 -25.77 -0.71
N LEU A 255 33.38 -25.20 -1.02
CA LEU A 255 33.52 -23.78 -1.39
C LEU A 255 32.69 -23.44 -2.64
N ASP A 256 32.70 -24.30 -3.65
CA ASP A 256 31.96 -24.08 -4.90
C ASP A 256 30.44 -23.97 -4.68
N ASP A 257 29.90 -24.79 -3.78
CA ASP A 257 28.48 -24.74 -3.43
C ASP A 257 28.13 -23.43 -2.69
N ARG A 258 29.01 -22.96 -1.79
CA ARG A 258 28.83 -21.68 -1.10
C ARG A 258 28.84 -20.51 -2.08
N ILE A 259 29.77 -20.51 -3.04
CA ILE A 259 29.81 -19.51 -4.11
C ILE A 259 28.51 -19.56 -4.91
N ALA A 260 28.06 -20.76 -5.30
CA ALA A 260 26.81 -20.93 -6.04
C ALA A 260 25.60 -20.40 -5.26
N ASP A 261 25.52 -20.63 -3.96
CA ASP A 261 24.42 -20.12 -3.12
C ASP A 261 24.43 -18.60 -2.99
N ILE A 262 25.60 -17.98 -2.82
CA ILE A 262 25.74 -16.52 -2.82
C ILE A 262 25.29 -15.93 -4.17
N VAL A 263 25.74 -16.51 -5.29
CA VAL A 263 25.34 -16.03 -6.63
C VAL A 263 23.83 -16.20 -6.85
N ARG A 264 23.25 -17.35 -6.46
CA ARG A 264 21.79 -17.57 -6.52
C ARG A 264 21.04 -16.54 -5.69
N GLN A 265 21.52 -16.23 -4.49
CA GLN A 265 20.90 -15.24 -3.61
C GLN A 265 21.00 -13.83 -4.20
N HIS A 266 22.16 -13.44 -4.74
CA HIS A 266 22.35 -12.18 -5.43
C HIS A 266 21.37 -12.01 -6.61
N VAL A 267 21.23 -13.02 -7.47
CA VAL A 267 20.27 -13.00 -8.59
C VAL A 267 18.82 -12.91 -8.09
N ARG A 268 18.47 -13.60 -7.00
CA ARG A 268 17.13 -13.51 -6.39
C ARG A 268 16.83 -12.09 -5.90
N ILE A 269 17.79 -11.45 -5.23
CA ILE A 269 17.68 -10.06 -4.75
C ILE A 269 17.47 -9.12 -5.94
N LEU A 270 18.28 -9.21 -6.99
CA LEU A 270 18.13 -8.39 -8.20
C LEU A 270 16.76 -8.57 -8.86
N LYS A 271 16.25 -9.80 -8.96
CA LYS A 271 14.91 -10.05 -9.51
C LYS A 271 13.81 -9.45 -8.63
N CYS A 272 13.99 -9.42 -7.30
CA CYS A 272 13.05 -8.79 -6.38
C CYS A 272 13.02 -7.27 -6.58
N VAL A 273 14.18 -6.62 -6.60
CA VAL A 273 14.32 -5.17 -6.83
C VAL A 273 13.67 -4.77 -8.16
N LYS A 274 13.94 -5.53 -9.22
CA LYS A 274 13.31 -5.32 -10.53
C LYS A 274 11.79 -5.28 -10.40
N ASN A 275 11.19 -6.33 -9.85
CA ASN A 275 9.73 -6.42 -9.71
C ASN A 275 9.17 -5.25 -8.88
N VAL A 276 9.84 -4.84 -7.81
CA VAL A 276 9.41 -3.72 -6.95
C VAL A 276 9.44 -2.39 -7.70
N CYS A 277 10.55 -2.08 -8.38
CA CYS A 277 10.71 -0.81 -9.10
C CYS A 277 9.75 -0.67 -10.28
N TYR A 278 9.49 -1.74 -11.05
CA TYR A 278 8.54 -1.67 -12.17
C TYR A 278 7.07 -1.62 -11.72
N THR A 279 6.77 -2.06 -10.50
CA THR A 279 5.39 -2.22 -10.02
C THR A 279 4.89 -1.03 -9.18
N LEU A 280 5.76 -0.37 -8.42
CA LEU A 280 5.34 0.54 -7.33
C LEU A 280 5.92 1.96 -7.41
N LEU A 281 6.88 2.22 -8.31
CA LEU A 281 7.54 3.50 -8.53
C LEU A 281 7.19 4.05 -9.91
#